data_AF-A0A7C1ED64-F1
#
_entry.id   AF-A0A7C1ED64-F1
#
_cell.length_a   1.000
_cell.length_b   1.000
_cell.length_c   1.000
_cell.angle_alpha   90.00
_cell.angle_beta   90.00
_cell.angle_gamma   90.00
#
_symmetry.space_group_name_H-M   'P 1'
#
loop_
_entity.id
_entity.type
_entity.pdbx_description
1 polymer ?
#
loop_
_entity_poly.entity_id
_entity_poly.type
_entity_poly.pdbx_seq_one_letter_code
_entity_poly.pdbx_strand_id
1 'polypeptide(L)'
;MAKKDTMRALVRRGIDEETADKLAGHFTLSALKKASLEEVQRAGLSEDQASAVLHTLGRKIAAGQAAPEKSVDERQAVINEFTRIKGIGPSKAEALYEAGFRSLLELQLQPIEAIAEVKGIGRKYAAIIKNHLTPSREEAMKKFATIKGIGPSRTQKLWDAGYRSTLDLKVATEEELEEVVGSAATQIKEEVGDLDARDILAKVDTIPPPEIKESEERAALRQAIQAVLAKQDEYLPRSVVTQIIEKIAGKDIPQKKLTELVTRVVEEYNQALMDPLEACGIVGAQSIGEPGTQMTMRTFHYAGVAEINVTLGLPRLIEIVDARKSPSTPMMTVYLEGGYKVNRDMAKQIANKIEITRLINVAEVTTDLGTMTVIVTPHLKALERRDITIEDIEKKLKTVRRAKIKRVNDVIEVKPTEEVYKELQRINEEIKSIKIKGINGIKRAIIRKEKDEYVIFTEGSNFEEILALDGVDKTRTTTNDIYATYNVLGIEAARNAIIHEAYSTLQEQGLNVDIRHIMLVADTMTADGTVRPIGRQGISGEKSSVIARAAFEITVNHLLKAAKKGEVDQLRGVAENIIVGQPIKLGTGSVELSVDVSKMRKKGE
;
A
#
# COMPACT_ATOMS: atom_id res chain seq x y z
N MET A 1 -28.39 -38.47 6.49
CA MET A 1 -27.68 -38.00 7.70
C MET A 1 -27.52 -36.48 7.71
N ALA A 2 -26.97 -35.86 6.65
CA ALA A 2 -26.67 -34.42 6.61
C ALA A 2 -27.83 -33.44 6.95
N LYS A 3 -29.09 -33.72 6.57
CA LYS A 3 -30.24 -32.86 6.88
C LYS A 3 -30.53 -32.78 8.40
N LYS A 4 -30.54 -33.93 9.08
CA LYS A 4 -30.79 -34.02 10.54
C LYS A 4 -29.65 -33.38 11.35
N ASP A 5 -28.42 -33.49 10.88
CA ASP A 5 -27.25 -32.90 11.56
C ASP A 5 -27.22 -31.38 11.39
N THR A 6 -27.60 -30.87 10.21
CA THR A 6 -27.72 -29.42 9.95
C THR A 6 -28.85 -28.82 10.78
N MET A 7 -30.01 -29.47 10.85
CA MET A 7 -31.14 -29.04 11.67
C MET A 7 -30.77 -28.98 13.16
N ARG A 8 -30.21 -30.05 13.73
CA ARG A 8 -29.76 -30.07 15.14
C ARG A 8 -28.70 -28.99 15.44
N ALA A 9 -27.82 -28.70 14.49
CA ALA A 9 -26.79 -27.68 14.64
C ALA A 9 -27.32 -26.24 14.51
N LEU A 10 -28.46 -26.02 13.86
CA LEU A 10 -29.14 -24.72 13.80
C LEU A 10 -29.99 -24.48 15.06
N VAL A 11 -30.73 -25.49 15.51
CA VAL A 11 -31.53 -25.43 16.76
C VAL A 11 -30.64 -25.21 17.98
N ARG A 12 -29.47 -25.87 18.06
CA ARG A 12 -28.49 -25.64 19.14
C ARG A 12 -27.92 -24.22 19.16
N ARG A 13 -28.05 -23.46 18.07
CA ARG A 13 -27.64 -22.05 17.96
C ARG A 13 -28.78 -21.06 18.18
N GLY A 14 -29.96 -21.54 18.58
CA GLY A 14 -31.11 -20.70 18.95
C GLY A 14 -32.01 -20.29 17.77
N ILE A 15 -31.98 -21.03 16.66
CA ILE A 15 -32.90 -20.83 15.52
C ILE A 15 -34.11 -21.76 15.68
N ASP A 16 -35.32 -21.23 15.48
CA ASP A 16 -36.58 -21.97 15.59
C ASP A 16 -36.62 -23.22 14.70
N GLU A 17 -37.24 -24.31 15.17
CA GLU A 17 -37.25 -25.61 14.50
C GLU A 17 -37.88 -25.58 13.09
N GLU A 18 -38.92 -24.77 12.89
CA GLU A 18 -39.56 -24.60 11.57
C GLU A 18 -38.63 -23.90 10.56
N THR A 19 -37.90 -22.87 11.03
CA THR A 19 -36.91 -22.13 10.23
C THR A 19 -35.72 -23.02 9.91
N ALA A 20 -35.27 -23.84 10.87
CA ALA A 20 -34.18 -24.77 10.70
C ALA A 20 -34.49 -25.91 9.71
N ASP A 21 -35.73 -26.43 9.67
CA ASP A 21 -36.10 -27.49 8.72
C ASP A 21 -36.20 -26.99 7.27
N LYS A 22 -36.77 -25.79 7.07
CA LYS A 22 -36.79 -25.12 5.74
C LYS A 22 -35.36 -24.92 5.21
N LEU A 23 -34.45 -24.45 6.06
CA LEU A 23 -33.06 -24.21 5.70
C LEU A 23 -32.27 -25.50 5.46
N ALA A 24 -32.46 -26.53 6.28
CA ALA A 24 -31.80 -27.81 6.13
C ALA A 24 -32.27 -28.59 4.88
N GLY A 25 -33.43 -28.25 4.32
CA GLY A 25 -33.93 -28.78 3.05
C GLY A 25 -33.17 -28.27 1.83
N HIS A 26 -32.67 -27.02 1.88
CA HIS A 26 -32.03 -26.36 0.74
C HIS A 26 -30.51 -26.21 0.89
N PHE A 27 -29.98 -26.20 2.12
CA PHE A 27 -28.57 -25.90 2.39
C PHE A 27 -27.96 -26.85 3.43
N THR A 28 -26.67 -27.14 3.25
CA THR A 28 -25.82 -27.74 4.30
C THR A 28 -25.24 -26.65 5.20
N LEU A 29 -24.85 -26.99 6.44
CA LEU A 29 -24.32 -25.99 7.40
C LEU A 29 -23.13 -25.17 6.85
N SER A 30 -22.27 -25.79 6.04
CA SER A 30 -21.12 -25.12 5.40
C SER A 30 -21.54 -24.20 4.24
N ALA A 31 -22.57 -24.59 3.48
CA ALA A 31 -23.15 -23.76 2.44
C ALA A 31 -23.91 -22.56 3.03
N LEU A 32 -24.66 -22.75 4.12
CA LEU A 32 -25.40 -21.68 4.82
C LEU A 32 -24.47 -20.61 5.41
N LYS A 33 -23.26 -20.99 5.84
CA LYS A 33 -22.23 -20.02 6.26
C LYS A 33 -21.67 -19.18 5.11
N LYS A 34 -21.84 -19.62 3.86
CA LYS A 34 -21.32 -18.96 2.65
C LYS A 34 -22.41 -18.26 1.83
N ALA A 35 -23.68 -18.64 2.02
CA ALA A 35 -24.84 -18.13 1.29
C ALA A 35 -25.10 -16.62 1.54
N SER A 36 -25.51 -15.91 0.49
CA SER A 36 -25.88 -14.48 0.58
C SER A 36 -27.28 -14.29 1.19
N LEU A 37 -27.60 -13.08 1.64
CA LEU A 37 -28.93 -12.76 2.21
C LEU A 37 -30.06 -13.10 1.20
N GLU A 38 -29.84 -12.81 -0.08
CA GLU A 38 -30.80 -13.07 -1.16
C GLU A 38 -31.00 -14.57 -1.42
N GLU A 39 -29.97 -15.40 -1.28
CA GLU A 39 -30.05 -16.85 -1.43
C GLU A 39 -30.82 -17.51 -0.28
N VAL A 40 -30.68 -16.98 0.94
CA VAL A 40 -31.42 -17.44 2.12
C VAL A 40 -32.89 -17.02 2.06
N GLN A 41 -33.19 -15.84 1.50
CA GLN A 41 -34.57 -15.39 1.25
C GLN A 41 -35.30 -16.27 0.22
N ARG A 42 -34.60 -16.74 -0.84
CA ARG A 42 -35.18 -17.67 -1.83
C ARG A 42 -35.62 -19.00 -1.24
N ALA A 43 -35.17 -19.36 -0.03
CA ALA A 43 -35.67 -20.53 0.70
C ALA A 43 -37.00 -20.28 1.46
N GLY A 44 -37.66 -19.14 1.23
CA GLY A 44 -38.99 -18.83 1.75
C GLY A 44 -39.01 -18.20 3.15
N LEU A 45 -37.94 -17.47 3.51
CA LEU A 45 -37.82 -16.73 4.76
C LEU A 45 -38.01 -15.23 4.56
N SER A 46 -38.62 -14.56 5.54
CA SER A 46 -38.69 -13.09 5.57
C SER A 46 -37.31 -12.47 5.77
N GLU A 47 -37.13 -11.22 5.35
CA GLU A 47 -35.86 -10.50 5.41
C GLU A 47 -35.30 -10.40 6.84
N ASP A 48 -36.17 -10.19 7.82
CA ASP A 48 -35.81 -10.14 9.24
C ASP A 48 -35.36 -11.52 9.76
N GLN A 49 -36.01 -12.61 9.32
CA GLN A 49 -35.63 -13.97 9.73
C GLN A 49 -34.32 -14.41 9.08
N ALA A 50 -34.11 -14.08 7.80
CA ALA A 50 -32.87 -14.38 7.08
C ALA A 50 -31.66 -13.64 7.68
N SER A 51 -31.84 -12.37 8.07
CA SER A 51 -30.79 -11.58 8.73
C SER A 51 -30.46 -12.12 10.12
N ALA A 52 -31.47 -12.50 10.92
CA ALA A 52 -31.29 -13.09 12.25
C ALA A 52 -30.54 -14.43 12.19
N VAL A 53 -30.84 -15.28 11.19
CA VAL A 53 -30.14 -16.57 10.98
C VAL A 53 -28.68 -16.37 10.58
N LEU A 54 -28.39 -15.41 9.69
CA LEU A 54 -27.01 -15.14 9.26
C LEU A 54 -26.18 -14.47 10.36
N HIS A 55 -26.81 -13.64 11.19
CA HIS A 55 -26.20 -13.02 12.36
C HIS A 55 -25.87 -14.06 13.45
N THR A 56 -26.81 -14.97 13.75
CA THR A 56 -26.59 -16.08 14.71
C THR A 56 -25.56 -17.10 14.23
N LEU A 57 -25.39 -17.26 12.91
CA LEU A 57 -24.32 -18.08 12.31
C LEU A 57 -22.94 -17.40 12.27
N GLY A 58 -22.83 -16.18 12.78
CA GLY A 58 -21.56 -15.48 13.00
C GLY A 58 -21.01 -14.75 11.77
N ARG A 59 -21.83 -14.47 10.75
CA ARG A 59 -21.46 -13.50 9.71
C ARG A 59 -21.76 -12.10 10.21
N LYS A 60 -20.71 -11.34 10.55
CA LYS A 60 -20.77 -9.87 10.40
C LYS A 60 -21.08 -9.61 8.93
N ILE A 61 -22.10 -8.81 8.66
CA ILE A 61 -22.38 -8.28 7.32
C ILE A 61 -21.05 -7.72 6.81
N ALA A 62 -20.48 -8.35 5.79
CA ALA A 62 -19.39 -7.79 5.04
C ALA A 62 -19.99 -6.61 4.28
N ALA A 63 -19.91 -5.42 4.87
CA ALA A 63 -19.95 -4.20 4.10
C ALA A 63 -18.86 -4.34 3.03
N GLY A 64 -19.27 -4.16 1.77
CA GLY A 64 -18.36 -4.15 0.64
C GLY A 64 -17.16 -3.24 0.94
N GLN A 65 -16.01 -3.71 0.47
CA GLN A 65 -14.71 -3.04 0.44
C GLN A 65 -14.81 -1.51 0.63
N ALA A 66 -14.53 -1.06 1.86
CA ALA A 66 -14.29 0.35 2.13
C ALA A 66 -12.92 0.72 1.53
N ALA A 67 -12.96 1.54 0.49
CA ALA A 67 -11.86 2.41 0.10
C ALA A 67 -11.46 3.29 1.32
N PRO A 68 -10.20 3.76 1.39
CA PRO A 68 -9.58 4.22 2.64
C PRO A 68 -10.37 5.32 3.33
N GLU A 69 -10.44 5.23 4.66
CA GLU A 69 -11.09 6.20 5.57
C GLU A 69 -10.41 7.59 5.47
N LYS A 70 -10.86 8.38 4.49
CA LYS A 70 -10.99 9.82 4.64
C LYS A 70 -12.48 10.12 4.59
N SER A 71 -12.99 10.80 5.61
CA SER A 71 -14.27 11.54 5.62
C SER A 71 -15.61 10.84 5.95
N VAL A 72 -15.79 10.35 7.19
CA VAL A 72 -17.18 10.12 7.68
C VAL A 72 -17.99 11.43 7.63
N ASP A 73 -17.34 12.58 7.86
CA ASP A 73 -17.97 13.91 7.79
C ASP A 73 -18.30 14.37 6.35
N GLU A 74 -17.44 14.13 5.34
CA GLU A 74 -17.74 14.55 3.95
C GLU A 74 -18.83 13.65 3.35
N ARG A 75 -18.87 12.36 3.69
CA ARG A 75 -19.97 11.47 3.28
C ARG A 75 -21.32 12.02 3.73
N GLN A 76 -21.43 12.36 5.01
CA GLN A 76 -22.67 12.89 5.57
C GLN A 76 -23.01 14.26 4.97
N ALA A 77 -22.00 15.10 4.71
CA ALA A 77 -22.18 16.41 4.08
C ALA A 77 -22.72 16.30 2.65
N VAL A 78 -22.17 15.42 1.81
CA VAL A 78 -22.61 15.22 0.42
C VAL A 78 -24.03 14.65 0.36
N ILE A 79 -24.34 13.68 1.21
CA ILE A 79 -25.71 13.12 1.31
C ILE A 79 -26.70 14.22 1.71
N ASN A 80 -26.33 15.05 2.70
CA ASN A 80 -27.16 16.19 3.12
C ASN A 80 -27.34 17.21 1.98
N GLU A 81 -26.33 17.45 1.15
CA GLU A 81 -26.47 18.30 -0.04
C GLU A 81 -27.45 17.72 -1.07
N PHE A 82 -27.41 16.42 -1.34
CA PHE A 82 -28.36 15.77 -2.26
C PHE A 82 -29.80 15.79 -1.74
N THR A 83 -30.02 15.71 -0.43
CA THR A 83 -31.37 15.83 0.15
C THR A 83 -32.00 17.21 0.04
N ARG A 84 -31.22 18.27 -0.28
CA ARG A 84 -31.77 19.60 -0.54
C ARG A 84 -32.59 19.65 -1.85
N ILE A 85 -32.41 18.66 -2.73
CA ILE A 85 -33.17 18.57 -3.98
C ILE A 85 -34.60 18.14 -3.70
N LYS A 86 -35.56 18.96 -4.14
CA LYS A 86 -37.00 18.74 -3.89
C LYS A 86 -37.47 17.40 -4.47
N GLY A 87 -37.82 16.45 -3.60
CA GLY A 87 -38.34 15.12 -3.97
C GLY A 87 -37.34 13.97 -3.87
N ILE A 88 -36.09 14.22 -3.45
CA ILE A 88 -35.13 13.18 -3.07
C ILE A 88 -35.17 12.97 -1.55
N GLY A 89 -35.45 11.73 -1.11
CA GLY A 89 -35.30 11.32 0.29
C GLY A 89 -33.90 10.77 0.59
N PRO A 90 -33.56 10.55 1.89
CA PRO A 90 -32.22 10.13 2.30
C PRO A 90 -31.75 8.83 1.61
N SER A 91 -32.65 7.86 1.41
CA SER A 91 -32.30 6.61 0.71
C SER A 91 -31.91 6.79 -0.76
N LYS A 92 -32.46 7.81 -1.44
CA LYS A 92 -32.11 8.12 -2.83
C LYS A 92 -30.84 8.96 -2.93
N ALA A 93 -30.60 9.83 -1.95
CA ALA A 93 -29.35 10.57 -1.81
C ALA A 93 -28.18 9.61 -1.53
N GLU A 94 -28.41 8.59 -0.69
CA GLU A 94 -27.45 7.50 -0.47
C GLU A 94 -27.20 6.71 -1.75
N ALA A 95 -28.24 6.35 -2.50
CA ALA A 95 -28.08 5.64 -3.78
C ALA A 95 -27.27 6.44 -4.81
N LEU A 96 -27.40 7.76 -4.85
CA LEU A 96 -26.57 8.63 -5.70
C LEU A 96 -25.11 8.63 -5.26
N TYR A 97 -24.86 8.73 -3.96
CA TYR A 97 -23.51 8.71 -3.41
C TYR A 97 -22.83 7.35 -3.64
N GLU A 98 -23.56 6.24 -3.45
CA GLU A 98 -23.08 4.89 -3.71
C GLU A 98 -22.81 4.63 -5.20
N ALA A 99 -23.55 5.29 -6.09
CA ALA A 99 -23.29 5.28 -7.53
C ALA A 99 -22.05 6.10 -7.95
N GLY A 100 -21.40 6.78 -6.99
CA GLY A 100 -20.13 7.48 -7.21
C GLY A 100 -20.23 9.00 -7.33
N PHE A 101 -21.43 9.58 -7.21
CA PHE A 101 -21.62 11.03 -7.28
C PHE A 101 -21.18 11.72 -5.98
N ARG A 102 -20.24 12.66 -6.07
CA ARG A 102 -19.64 13.37 -4.93
C ARG A 102 -20.04 14.84 -4.83
N SER A 103 -20.68 15.41 -5.85
CA SER A 103 -21.12 16.81 -5.84
C SER A 103 -22.41 17.03 -6.66
N LEU A 104 -23.12 18.12 -6.37
CA LEU A 104 -24.29 18.54 -7.17
C LEU A 104 -23.90 18.88 -8.62
N LEU A 105 -22.66 19.33 -8.83
CA LEU A 105 -22.12 19.64 -10.16
C LEU A 105 -21.98 18.37 -11.01
N GLU A 106 -21.53 17.27 -10.43
CA GLU A 106 -21.46 15.98 -11.14
C GLU A 106 -22.84 15.48 -11.57
N LEU A 107 -23.86 15.62 -10.71
CA LEU A 107 -25.24 15.29 -11.06
C LEU A 107 -25.80 16.18 -12.18
N GLN A 108 -25.34 17.43 -12.27
CA GLN A 108 -25.73 18.33 -13.35
C GLN A 108 -25.11 17.93 -14.69
N LEU A 109 -23.85 17.48 -14.68
CA LEU A 109 -23.08 17.12 -15.87
C LEU A 109 -23.49 15.79 -16.50
N GLN A 110 -24.12 14.88 -15.75
CA GLN A 110 -24.55 13.59 -16.30
C GLN A 110 -25.87 13.68 -17.11
N PRO A 111 -26.03 12.84 -18.15
CA PRO A 111 -27.30 12.71 -18.87
C PRO A 111 -28.40 12.12 -17.98
N ILE A 112 -29.66 12.37 -18.33
CA ILE A 112 -30.82 11.92 -17.54
C ILE A 112 -30.85 10.39 -17.49
N GLU A 113 -30.39 9.75 -18.55
CA GLU A 113 -30.29 8.31 -18.74
C GLU A 113 -29.35 7.68 -17.72
N ALA A 114 -28.14 8.24 -17.55
CA ALA A 114 -27.15 7.76 -16.58
C ALA A 114 -27.63 7.90 -15.14
N ILE A 115 -28.32 9.00 -14.81
CA ILE A 115 -28.91 9.20 -13.47
C ILE A 115 -30.11 8.25 -13.26
N ALA A 116 -30.85 7.94 -14.31
CA ALA A 116 -32.01 7.04 -14.25
C ALA A 116 -31.62 5.57 -14.07
N GLU A 117 -30.42 5.17 -14.51
CA GLU A 117 -29.87 3.82 -14.32
C GLU A 117 -29.50 3.52 -12.85
N VAL A 118 -29.30 4.57 -12.03
CA VAL A 118 -29.07 4.41 -10.60
C VAL A 118 -30.27 3.74 -9.94
N LYS A 119 -29.99 2.62 -9.25
CA LYS A 119 -30.98 1.76 -8.60
C LYS A 119 -31.81 2.58 -7.61
N GLY A 120 -33.11 2.76 -7.91
CA GLY A 120 -34.08 3.45 -7.03
C GLY A 120 -34.45 4.89 -7.43
N ILE A 121 -33.83 5.47 -8.46
CA ILE A 121 -34.12 6.83 -8.94
C ILE A 121 -35.09 6.77 -10.13
N GLY A 122 -34.73 6.06 -11.20
CA GLY A 122 -35.55 5.95 -12.41
C GLY A 122 -35.75 7.29 -13.15
N ARG A 123 -36.30 7.22 -14.37
CA ARG A 123 -36.41 8.39 -15.28
C ARG A 123 -37.20 9.57 -14.69
N LYS A 124 -38.24 9.30 -13.91
CA LYS A 124 -39.08 10.34 -13.30
C LYS A 124 -38.32 11.18 -12.28
N TYR A 125 -37.52 10.57 -11.41
CA TYR A 125 -36.74 11.33 -10.43
C TYR A 125 -35.47 11.91 -11.05
N ALA A 126 -34.81 11.24 -12.00
CA ALA A 126 -33.70 11.81 -12.76
C ALA A 126 -34.10 13.12 -13.46
N ALA A 127 -35.31 13.19 -14.04
CA ALA A 127 -35.84 14.42 -14.61
C ALA A 127 -36.09 15.51 -13.56
N ILE A 128 -36.59 15.17 -12.37
CA ILE A 128 -36.81 16.11 -11.26
C ILE A 128 -35.47 16.68 -10.76
N ILE A 129 -34.46 15.82 -10.59
CA ILE A 129 -33.11 16.19 -10.17
C ILE A 129 -32.53 17.21 -11.15
N LYS A 130 -32.55 16.88 -12.44
CA LYS A 130 -31.97 17.75 -13.46
C LYS A 130 -32.80 19.03 -13.65
N ASN A 131 -34.12 19.00 -13.51
CA ASN A 131 -34.98 20.21 -13.52
C ASN A 131 -34.74 21.14 -12.33
N HIS A 132 -34.30 20.60 -11.19
CA HIS A 132 -34.00 21.40 -10.00
C HIS A 132 -32.62 22.05 -10.06
N LEU A 133 -31.66 21.38 -10.72
CA LEU A 133 -30.27 21.82 -10.85
C LEU A 133 -30.02 22.74 -12.06
N THR A 134 -31.03 22.97 -12.92
CA THR A 134 -30.89 23.81 -14.12
C THR A 134 -31.83 25.02 -14.07
N PRO A 135 -31.45 26.17 -14.66
CA PRO A 135 -32.25 27.38 -14.66
C PRO A 135 -33.59 27.19 -15.39
N SER A 136 -34.54 28.09 -15.14
CA SER A 136 -35.89 28.01 -15.67
C SER A 136 -35.91 27.88 -17.21
N ARG A 137 -36.92 27.19 -17.76
CA ARG A 137 -37.05 26.94 -19.21
C ARG A 137 -36.90 28.21 -20.06
N GLU A 138 -37.36 29.36 -19.57
CA GLU A 138 -37.25 30.63 -20.27
C GLU A 138 -35.83 31.21 -20.29
N GLU A 139 -35.06 31.03 -19.21
CA GLU A 139 -33.66 31.49 -19.12
C GLU A 139 -32.71 30.63 -19.95
N ALA A 140 -32.92 29.31 -19.97
CA ALA A 140 -32.15 28.40 -20.81
C ALA A 140 -32.40 28.67 -22.29
N MET A 141 -33.67 28.89 -22.70
CA MET A 141 -33.99 29.25 -24.08
C MET A 141 -33.38 30.59 -24.50
N LYS A 142 -33.32 31.59 -23.62
CA LYS A 142 -32.60 32.85 -23.88
C LYS A 142 -31.10 32.65 -24.06
N LYS A 143 -30.48 31.80 -23.24
CA LYS A 143 -29.03 31.51 -23.31
C LYS A 143 -28.62 30.69 -24.54
N PHE A 144 -29.47 29.76 -24.98
CA PHE A 144 -29.25 29.03 -26.22
C PHE A 144 -29.49 29.90 -27.46
N ALA A 145 -30.45 30.82 -27.41
CA ALA A 145 -30.70 31.76 -28.50
C ALA A 145 -29.56 32.80 -28.70
N THR A 146 -28.72 33.03 -27.69
CA THR A 146 -27.52 33.86 -27.81
C THR A 146 -26.36 33.19 -28.56
N ILE A 147 -26.42 31.87 -28.79
CA ILE A 147 -25.41 31.12 -29.57
C ILE A 147 -25.70 31.34 -31.05
N LYS A 148 -24.68 31.72 -31.84
CA LYS A 148 -24.83 31.99 -33.27
C LYS A 148 -25.27 30.73 -34.00
N GLY A 149 -26.33 30.86 -34.82
CA GLY A 149 -26.83 29.78 -35.67
C GLY A 149 -27.95 28.91 -35.08
N ILE A 150 -28.36 29.16 -33.83
CA ILE A 150 -29.50 28.48 -33.19
C ILE A 150 -30.76 29.35 -33.23
N GLY A 151 -31.73 28.97 -34.09
CA GLY A 151 -33.07 29.57 -34.08
C GLY A 151 -33.97 29.00 -32.95
N PRO A 152 -35.15 29.61 -32.68
CA PRO A 152 -36.06 29.16 -31.63
C PRO A 152 -36.55 27.71 -31.81
N SER A 153 -36.70 27.24 -33.06
CA SER A 153 -37.05 25.85 -33.37
C SER A 153 -35.95 24.85 -32.99
N ARG A 154 -34.66 25.18 -33.22
CA ARG A 154 -33.52 24.33 -32.84
C ARG A 154 -33.25 24.36 -31.34
N THR A 155 -33.46 25.52 -30.70
CA THR A 155 -33.40 25.65 -29.24
C THR A 155 -34.43 24.74 -28.56
N GLN A 156 -35.64 24.65 -29.12
CA GLN A 156 -36.67 23.78 -28.59
C GLN A 156 -36.34 22.29 -28.79
N LYS A 157 -35.73 21.92 -29.92
CA LYS A 157 -35.22 20.56 -30.13
C LYS A 157 -34.12 20.16 -29.14
N LEU A 158 -33.17 21.06 -28.85
CA LEU A 158 -32.14 20.82 -27.82
C LEU A 158 -32.76 20.62 -26.44
N TRP A 159 -33.78 21.42 -26.11
CA TRP A 159 -34.52 21.28 -24.85
C TRP A 159 -35.28 19.95 -24.75
N ASP A 160 -35.95 19.55 -25.84
CA ASP A 160 -36.71 18.30 -25.91
C ASP A 160 -35.78 17.07 -25.89
N ALA A 161 -34.55 17.20 -26.41
CA ALA A 161 -33.49 16.19 -26.31
C ALA A 161 -32.79 16.15 -24.93
N GLY A 162 -33.15 17.04 -24.00
CA GLY A 162 -32.67 17.00 -22.61
C GLY A 162 -31.46 17.87 -22.30
N TYR A 163 -30.96 18.67 -23.25
CA TYR A 163 -29.92 19.67 -23.01
C TYR A 163 -30.52 20.89 -22.31
N ARG A 164 -30.02 21.23 -21.11
CA ARG A 164 -30.62 22.28 -20.26
C ARG A 164 -29.67 23.43 -19.92
N SER A 165 -28.37 23.27 -20.16
CA SER A 165 -27.36 24.28 -19.93
C SER A 165 -26.31 24.32 -21.05
N THR A 166 -25.57 25.42 -21.14
CA THR A 166 -24.42 25.55 -22.03
C THR A 166 -23.28 24.61 -21.65
N LEU A 167 -23.22 24.13 -20.40
CA LEU A 167 -22.27 23.08 -19.98
C LEU A 167 -22.62 21.71 -20.55
N ASP A 168 -23.91 21.37 -20.65
CA ASP A 168 -24.32 20.10 -21.30
C ASP A 168 -23.86 20.08 -22.77
N LEU A 169 -23.89 21.22 -23.46
CA LEU A 169 -23.40 21.34 -24.84
C LEU A 169 -21.86 21.24 -24.96
N LYS A 170 -21.11 21.57 -23.89
CA LYS A 170 -19.64 21.40 -23.87
C LYS A 170 -19.24 19.93 -23.77
N VAL A 171 -19.99 19.17 -22.96
CA VAL A 171 -19.71 17.76 -22.65
C VAL A 171 -20.25 16.81 -23.73
N ALA A 172 -21.35 17.17 -24.39
CA ALA A 172 -21.93 16.37 -25.46
C ALA A 172 -20.95 16.16 -26.61
N THR A 173 -20.92 14.97 -27.21
CA THR A 173 -20.05 14.74 -28.39
C THR A 173 -20.62 15.44 -29.62
N GLU A 174 -19.77 15.72 -30.60
CA GLU A 174 -20.19 16.36 -31.85
C GLU A 174 -21.23 15.51 -32.61
N GLU A 175 -21.08 14.17 -32.57
CA GLU A 175 -22.01 13.20 -33.16
C GLU A 175 -23.41 13.27 -32.49
N GLU A 176 -23.48 13.36 -31.16
CA GLU A 176 -24.74 13.48 -30.41
C GLU A 176 -25.49 14.80 -30.69
N LEU A 177 -24.75 15.88 -30.93
CA LEU A 177 -25.35 17.16 -31.32
C LEU A 177 -25.83 17.14 -32.77
N GLU A 178 -25.13 16.43 -33.66
CA GLU A 178 -25.51 16.32 -35.08
C GLU A 178 -26.85 15.61 -35.26
N GLU A 179 -27.14 14.57 -34.46
CA GLU A 179 -28.45 13.90 -34.49
C GLU A 179 -29.63 14.84 -34.13
N VAL A 180 -29.39 15.82 -33.25
CA VAL A 180 -30.44 16.69 -32.71
C VAL A 180 -30.61 17.99 -33.51
N VAL A 181 -29.51 18.63 -33.90
CA VAL A 181 -29.52 19.94 -34.58
C VAL A 181 -28.95 19.92 -36.01
N GLY A 182 -28.44 18.77 -36.47
CA GLY A 182 -27.87 18.59 -37.80
C GLY A 182 -26.61 19.43 -38.00
N SER A 183 -26.53 20.13 -39.13
CA SER A 183 -25.38 20.94 -39.56
C SER A 183 -24.99 22.10 -38.64
N ALA A 184 -25.73 22.34 -37.54
CA ALA A 184 -25.42 23.35 -36.54
C ALA A 184 -24.52 22.82 -35.41
N ALA A 185 -24.29 21.51 -35.31
CA ALA A 185 -23.50 20.89 -34.24
C ALA A 185 -22.05 21.39 -34.19
N THR A 186 -21.38 21.43 -35.35
CA THR A 186 -20.03 22.00 -35.55
C THR A 186 -19.94 23.45 -35.05
N GLN A 187 -20.90 24.29 -35.43
CA GLN A 187 -20.94 25.70 -35.04
C GLN A 187 -21.17 25.90 -33.54
N ILE A 188 -21.99 25.05 -32.92
CA ILE A 188 -22.23 25.08 -31.47
C ILE A 188 -20.96 24.65 -30.71
N LYS A 189 -20.26 23.62 -31.18
CA LYS A 189 -19.01 23.15 -30.57
C LYS A 189 -17.89 24.19 -30.64
N GLU A 190 -17.75 24.89 -31.76
CA GLU A 190 -16.76 25.96 -31.91
C GLU A 190 -17.00 27.13 -30.94
N GLU A 191 -18.25 27.50 -30.68
CA GLU A 191 -18.58 28.65 -29.83
C GLU A 191 -18.60 28.31 -28.33
N VAL A 192 -19.01 27.09 -27.97
CA VAL A 192 -19.16 26.67 -26.57
C VAL A 192 -17.86 26.01 -26.04
N GLY A 193 -17.05 25.39 -26.89
CA GLY A 193 -15.79 24.71 -26.56
C GLY A 193 -15.97 23.33 -25.94
N ASP A 194 -14.93 22.50 -25.99
CA ASP A 194 -14.98 21.11 -25.51
C ASP A 194 -14.54 20.96 -24.04
N LEU A 195 -15.17 20.07 -23.29
CA LEU A 195 -14.78 19.75 -21.92
C LEU A 195 -14.81 18.23 -21.72
N ASP A 196 -13.63 17.62 -21.67
CA ASP A 196 -13.49 16.17 -21.55
C ASP A 196 -13.78 15.72 -20.10
N ALA A 197 -14.87 14.97 -19.91
CA ALA A 197 -15.31 14.53 -18.58
C ALA A 197 -14.29 13.60 -17.86
N ARG A 198 -13.35 13.02 -18.62
CA ARG A 198 -12.30 12.13 -18.10
C ARG A 198 -11.21 12.87 -17.32
N ASP A 199 -10.92 14.13 -17.65
CA ASP A 199 -9.87 14.90 -16.99
C ASP A 199 -10.27 15.39 -15.58
N ILE A 200 -11.57 15.41 -15.27
CA ILE A 200 -12.08 15.78 -13.95
C ILE A 200 -11.94 14.61 -12.96
N LEU A 201 -12.10 13.36 -13.45
CA LEU A 201 -11.97 12.14 -12.64
C LEU A 201 -10.51 11.72 -12.41
N ALA A 202 -9.58 12.17 -13.25
CA ALA A 202 -8.16 11.81 -13.16
C ALA A 202 -7.33 12.68 -12.19
N LYS A 203 -7.93 13.66 -11.50
CA LYS A 203 -7.26 14.39 -10.42
C LYS A 203 -7.20 13.54 -9.14
N VAL A 204 -6.47 12.43 -9.21
CA VAL A 204 -5.66 12.04 -8.06
C VAL A 204 -4.69 13.21 -7.88
N ASP A 205 -4.63 13.80 -6.69
CA ASP A 205 -3.65 14.84 -6.35
C ASP A 205 -2.25 14.32 -6.68
N THR A 206 -1.77 14.58 -7.89
CA THR A 206 -0.37 14.47 -8.21
C THR A 206 0.27 15.60 -7.42
N ILE A 207 0.77 15.25 -6.23
CA ILE A 207 1.55 16.17 -5.40
C ILE A 207 2.58 16.78 -6.35
N PRO A 208 2.49 18.08 -6.66
CA PRO A 208 3.44 18.70 -7.56
C PRO A 208 4.82 18.49 -6.96
N PRO A 209 5.85 18.13 -7.76
CA PRO A 209 7.20 17.96 -7.27
C PRO A 209 7.58 19.17 -6.41
N PRO A 210 8.19 18.98 -5.23
CA PRO A 210 8.46 20.09 -4.31
C PRO A 210 9.21 21.20 -5.04
N GLU A 211 8.63 22.41 -5.04
CA GLU A 211 9.27 23.60 -5.61
C GLU A 211 10.48 23.99 -4.75
N ILE A 212 11.67 23.65 -5.23
CA ILE A 212 12.92 24.07 -4.60
C ILE A 212 13.08 25.57 -4.91
N LYS A 213 12.94 26.43 -3.89
CA LYS A 213 13.26 27.86 -4.00
C LYS A 213 14.75 28.04 -4.25
N GLU A 214 15.13 28.26 -5.51
CA GLU A 214 16.51 28.55 -5.90
C GLU A 214 16.76 30.06 -5.94
N SER A 215 17.99 30.47 -5.63
CA SER A 215 18.45 31.85 -5.86
C SER A 215 18.41 32.18 -7.36
N GLU A 216 18.05 33.42 -7.72
CA GLU A 216 17.96 33.90 -9.10
C GLU A 216 19.25 33.64 -9.90
N GLU A 217 20.42 33.76 -9.26
CA GLU A 217 21.72 33.48 -9.88
C GLU A 217 21.90 32.00 -10.28
N ARG A 218 21.41 31.08 -9.45
CA ARG A 218 21.48 29.63 -9.73
C ARG A 218 20.50 29.22 -10.82
N ALA A 219 19.33 29.85 -10.85
CA ALA A 219 18.33 29.65 -11.90
C ALA A 219 18.85 30.12 -13.26
N ALA A 220 19.48 31.30 -13.32
CA ALA A 220 20.09 31.84 -14.54
C ALA A 220 21.24 30.94 -15.06
N LEU A 221 22.13 30.48 -14.18
CA LEU A 221 23.19 29.54 -14.54
C LEU A 221 22.64 28.21 -15.05
N ARG A 222 21.57 27.69 -14.43
CA ARG A 222 20.91 26.47 -14.89
C ARG A 222 20.30 26.63 -16.28
N GLN A 223 19.62 27.75 -16.54
CA GLN A 223 19.07 28.05 -17.86
C GLN A 223 20.18 28.18 -18.91
N ALA A 224 21.31 28.81 -18.57
CA ALA A 224 22.45 28.92 -19.46
C ALA A 224 23.05 27.54 -19.79
N ILE A 225 23.22 26.66 -18.81
CA ILE A 225 23.70 25.28 -19.02
C ILE A 225 22.70 24.48 -19.86
N GLN A 226 21.39 24.58 -19.55
CA GLN A 226 20.34 23.91 -20.34
C GLN A 226 20.30 24.41 -21.78
N ALA A 227 20.52 25.70 -22.03
CA ALA A 227 20.59 26.24 -23.39
C ALA A 227 21.83 25.73 -24.15
N VAL A 228 22.95 25.45 -23.47
CA VAL A 228 24.13 24.82 -24.09
C VAL A 228 23.84 23.35 -24.41
N LEU A 229 23.24 22.61 -23.47
CA LEU A 229 22.87 21.21 -23.67
C LEU A 229 21.85 21.04 -24.80
N ALA A 230 20.83 21.91 -24.87
CA ALA A 230 19.83 21.90 -25.93
C ALA A 230 20.42 22.21 -27.32
N LYS A 231 21.52 22.98 -27.40
CA LYS A 231 22.23 23.21 -28.67
C LYS A 231 23.05 22.01 -29.12
N GLN A 232 23.46 21.15 -28.19
CA GLN A 232 24.27 19.96 -28.45
C GLN A 232 23.44 18.68 -28.59
N ASP A 233 22.13 18.74 -28.28
CA ASP A 233 21.22 17.58 -28.23
C ASP A 233 21.69 16.50 -27.25
N GLU A 234 22.29 16.93 -26.14
CA GLU A 234 22.92 16.05 -25.14
C GLU A 234 22.21 16.17 -23.78
N TYR A 235 22.22 15.09 -23.01
CA TYR A 235 21.50 15.01 -21.74
C TYR A 235 22.45 14.82 -20.54
N LEU A 236 22.30 15.68 -19.52
CA LEU A 236 22.97 15.52 -18.23
C LEU A 236 21.95 15.40 -17.09
N PRO A 237 22.17 14.50 -16.11
CA PRO A 237 21.32 14.41 -14.93
C PRO A 237 21.29 15.72 -14.12
N ARG A 238 20.12 16.04 -13.58
CA ARG A 238 19.88 17.26 -12.77
C ARG A 238 20.85 17.40 -11.59
N SER A 239 21.26 16.28 -10.99
CA SER A 239 22.25 16.24 -9.90
C SER A 239 23.63 16.71 -10.37
N VAL A 240 24.08 16.29 -11.54
CA VAL A 240 25.37 16.71 -12.11
C VAL A 240 25.33 18.20 -12.45
N VAL A 241 24.24 18.67 -13.06
CA VAL A 241 24.03 20.10 -13.34
C VAL A 241 24.06 20.92 -12.05
N THR A 242 23.44 20.42 -10.97
CA THR A 242 23.43 21.11 -9.68
C THR A 242 24.83 21.16 -9.05
N GLN A 243 25.61 20.09 -9.13
CA GLN A 243 27.01 20.09 -8.69
C GLN A 243 27.90 21.05 -9.48
N ILE A 244 27.66 21.18 -10.79
CA ILE A 244 28.34 22.18 -11.63
C ILE A 244 27.99 23.59 -11.14
N ILE A 245 26.71 23.87 -10.91
CA ILE A 245 26.25 25.17 -10.42
C ILE A 245 26.86 25.49 -9.04
N GLU A 246 26.90 24.53 -8.12
CA GLU A 246 27.51 24.74 -6.80
C GLU A 246 29.00 25.06 -6.88
N LYS A 247 29.75 24.42 -7.79
CA LYS A 247 31.18 24.68 -7.99
C LYS A 247 31.48 25.99 -8.72
N ILE A 248 30.54 26.48 -9.53
CA ILE A 248 30.65 27.73 -10.29
C ILE A 248 30.12 28.92 -9.49
N ALA A 249 29.18 28.70 -8.56
CA ALA A 249 28.64 29.74 -7.69
C ALA A 249 29.78 30.48 -6.96
N GLY A 250 29.91 31.77 -7.22
CA GLY A 250 30.97 32.63 -6.67
C GLY A 250 32.22 32.82 -7.56
N LYS A 251 32.27 32.23 -8.77
CA LYS A 251 33.31 32.49 -9.77
C LYS A 251 32.67 33.04 -11.05
N ASP A 252 33.10 34.23 -11.46
CA ASP A 252 32.65 34.86 -12.70
C ASP A 252 33.40 34.23 -13.90
N ILE A 253 32.77 33.24 -14.54
CA ILE A 253 33.39 32.47 -15.63
C ILE A 253 32.86 32.97 -16.99
N PRO A 254 33.75 33.28 -17.95
CA PRO A 254 33.33 33.63 -19.31
C PRO A 254 32.49 32.52 -19.96
N GLN A 255 31.45 32.91 -20.69
CA GLN A 255 30.50 31.97 -21.31
C GLN A 255 31.18 30.93 -22.23
N LYS A 256 32.31 31.27 -22.87
CA LYS A 256 33.11 30.32 -23.66
C LYS A 256 33.71 29.18 -22.83
N LYS A 257 34.27 29.50 -21.65
CA LYS A 257 34.84 28.50 -20.74
C LYS A 257 33.76 27.64 -20.10
N LEU A 258 32.56 28.21 -19.88
CA LEU A 258 31.40 27.45 -19.44
C LEU A 258 30.99 26.42 -20.49
N THR A 259 30.92 26.81 -21.77
CA THR A 259 30.61 25.86 -22.86
C THR A 259 31.67 24.76 -22.96
N GLU A 260 32.96 25.09 -22.90
CA GLU A 260 34.04 24.10 -22.94
C GLU A 260 33.97 23.10 -21.76
N LEU A 261 33.70 23.61 -20.56
CA LEU A 261 33.51 22.77 -19.37
C LEU A 261 32.33 21.81 -19.55
N VAL A 262 31.18 22.32 -20.00
CA VAL A 262 29.98 21.50 -20.22
C VAL A 262 30.26 20.42 -21.26
N THR A 263 30.88 20.77 -22.39
CA THR A 263 31.26 19.79 -23.42
C THR A 263 32.15 18.69 -22.85
N ARG A 264 33.18 19.03 -22.08
CA ARG A 264 34.08 18.04 -21.48
C ARG A 264 33.37 17.13 -20.47
N VAL A 265 32.43 17.67 -19.69
CA VAL A 265 31.61 16.87 -18.77
C VAL A 265 30.68 15.93 -19.54
N VAL A 266 30.10 16.38 -20.65
CA VAL A 266 29.28 15.53 -21.53
C VAL A 266 30.12 14.41 -22.13
N GLU A 267 31.32 14.72 -22.62
CA GLU A 267 32.25 13.69 -23.14
C GLU A 267 32.61 12.65 -22.08
N GLU A 268 32.98 13.07 -20.87
CA GLU A 268 33.27 12.15 -19.75
C GLU A 268 32.03 11.34 -19.34
N TYR A 269 30.84 11.95 -19.34
CA TYR A 269 29.59 11.27 -19.03
C TYR A 269 29.25 10.20 -20.07
N ASN A 270 29.35 10.54 -21.36
CA ASN A 270 29.07 9.62 -22.47
C ASN A 270 30.07 8.47 -22.54
N GLN A 271 31.35 8.71 -22.21
CA GLN A 271 32.35 7.65 -22.07
C GLN A 271 32.11 6.74 -20.86
N ALA A 272 31.45 7.24 -19.81
CA ALA A 272 31.15 6.50 -18.59
C ALA A 272 29.79 5.76 -18.63
N LEU A 273 29.04 5.86 -19.73
CA LEU A 273 27.81 5.09 -19.92
C LEU A 273 28.14 3.59 -19.99
N MET A 274 27.24 2.77 -19.46
CA MET A 274 27.37 1.32 -19.56
C MET A 274 27.15 0.89 -21.01
N ASP A 275 28.03 0.03 -21.51
CA ASP A 275 27.89 -0.54 -22.85
C ASP A 275 26.54 -1.29 -22.97
N PRO A 276 25.80 -1.10 -24.07
CA PRO A 276 24.57 -1.83 -24.30
C PRO A 276 24.81 -3.33 -24.30
N LEU A 277 23.83 -4.10 -23.83
CA LEU A 277 23.83 -5.57 -23.82
C LEU A 277 24.86 -6.21 -22.87
N GLU A 278 25.47 -5.42 -22.00
CA GLU A 278 26.34 -5.88 -20.91
C GLU A 278 25.56 -6.76 -19.93
N ALA A 279 26.23 -7.77 -19.36
CA ALA A 279 25.61 -8.75 -18.47
C ALA A 279 25.47 -8.23 -17.02
N CYS A 280 24.85 -7.05 -16.86
CA CYS A 280 24.73 -6.33 -15.59
C CYS A 280 24.12 -7.17 -14.45
N GLY A 281 23.18 -8.08 -14.76
CA GLY A 281 22.61 -8.99 -13.78
C GLY A 281 23.61 -10.00 -13.22
N ILE A 282 24.51 -10.52 -14.06
CA ILE A 282 25.55 -11.47 -13.63
C ILE A 282 26.63 -10.73 -12.84
N VAL A 283 27.09 -9.59 -13.34
CA VAL A 283 28.08 -8.75 -12.64
C VAL A 283 27.52 -8.30 -11.30
N GLY A 284 26.29 -7.79 -11.25
CA GLY A 284 25.66 -7.36 -10.00
C GLY A 284 25.50 -8.51 -8.99
N ALA A 285 25.11 -9.70 -9.44
CA ALA A 285 25.03 -10.88 -8.57
C ALA A 285 26.41 -11.29 -8.02
N GLN A 286 27.46 -11.26 -8.86
CA GLN A 286 28.83 -11.54 -8.43
C GLN A 286 29.34 -10.49 -7.45
N SER A 287 29.14 -9.20 -7.74
CA SER A 287 29.61 -8.10 -6.89
C SER A 287 28.93 -8.05 -5.52
N ILE A 288 27.67 -8.48 -5.41
CA ILE A 288 26.98 -8.61 -4.12
C ILE A 288 27.38 -9.91 -3.40
N GLY A 289 27.62 -10.99 -4.15
CA GLY A 289 27.94 -12.31 -3.59
C GLY A 289 29.40 -12.49 -3.17
N GLU A 290 30.35 -11.89 -3.88
CA GLU A 290 31.79 -11.99 -3.61
C GLU A 290 32.14 -11.55 -2.17
N PRO A 291 31.66 -10.40 -1.67
CA PRO A 291 31.91 -10.00 -0.29
C PRO A 291 31.37 -11.00 0.74
N GLY A 292 30.33 -11.77 0.39
CA GLY A 292 29.77 -12.80 1.27
C GLY A 292 30.78 -13.86 1.70
N THR A 293 31.78 -14.17 0.87
CA THR A 293 32.87 -15.10 1.24
C THR A 293 33.93 -14.46 2.14
N GLN A 294 34.08 -13.13 2.04
CA GLN A 294 35.03 -12.34 2.82
C GLN A 294 34.44 -11.87 4.15
N MET A 295 33.11 -11.95 4.31
CA MET A 295 32.40 -11.72 5.56
C MET A 295 32.75 -12.81 6.57
N THR A 296 33.91 -12.66 7.20
CA THR A 296 34.26 -13.38 8.42
C THR A 296 33.51 -12.79 9.60
N MET A 297 33.29 -13.58 10.67
CA MET A 297 32.65 -13.09 11.89
C MET A 297 33.49 -11.97 12.53
N ARG A 298 33.27 -10.72 12.14
CA ARG A 298 33.67 -9.58 12.98
C ARG A 298 32.71 -9.55 14.16
N THR A 299 33.24 -9.96 15.30
CA THR A 299 32.52 -10.04 16.56
C THR A 299 31.98 -8.67 16.96
N PHE A 300 30.71 -8.70 17.31
CA PHE A 300 29.85 -7.62 17.77
C PHE A 300 30.47 -6.78 18.88
N HIS A 301 30.82 -5.53 18.57
CA HIS A 301 30.60 -4.40 19.47
C HIS A 301 30.18 -3.22 18.61
N TYR A 302 28.87 -2.98 18.51
CA TYR A 302 28.39 -1.65 18.12
C TYR A 302 28.82 -0.71 19.24
N ALA A 303 29.89 0.06 19.02
CA ALA A 303 30.41 1.01 19.98
C ALA A 303 29.37 2.13 20.19
N GLY A 304 28.38 1.88 21.05
CA GLY A 304 27.34 2.84 21.41
C GLY A 304 25.93 2.27 21.61
N VAL A 305 25.64 1.02 21.21
CA VAL A 305 24.33 0.37 21.41
C VAL A 305 24.53 -1.03 22.00
N ALA A 306 25.06 -1.09 23.23
CA ALA A 306 25.40 -2.34 23.90
C ALA A 306 24.18 -3.19 24.33
N GLU A 307 22.94 -2.74 24.11
CA GLU A 307 21.74 -3.35 24.69
C GLU A 307 20.77 -4.02 23.69
N ILE A 308 20.94 -3.84 22.37
CA ILE A 308 20.07 -4.48 21.36
C ILE A 308 20.91 -5.37 20.46
N ASN A 309 20.65 -6.67 20.51
CA ASN A 309 21.27 -7.64 19.60
C ASN A 309 20.59 -7.53 18.23
N VAL A 310 21.24 -6.86 17.29
CA VAL A 310 20.83 -6.84 15.89
C VAL A 310 21.61 -7.92 15.14
N THR A 311 20.93 -8.70 14.30
CA THR A 311 21.59 -9.59 13.34
C THR A 311 22.28 -8.74 12.29
N LEU A 312 23.61 -8.71 12.32
CA LEU A 312 24.44 -7.96 11.37
C LEU A 312 25.18 -8.92 10.43
N GLY A 313 25.66 -8.37 9.32
CA GLY A 313 26.52 -9.06 8.35
C GLY A 313 25.77 -9.99 7.41
N LEU A 314 26.41 -11.10 7.01
CA LEU A 314 25.89 -12.00 5.99
C LEU A 314 24.51 -12.61 6.29
N PRO A 315 24.20 -13.07 7.53
CA PRO A 315 22.88 -13.61 7.83
C PRO A 315 21.76 -12.60 7.54
N ARG A 316 22.02 -11.31 7.78
CA ARG A 316 21.06 -10.24 7.52
C ARG A 316 20.85 -10.04 6.01
N LEU A 317 21.93 -10.04 5.24
CA LEU A 317 21.85 -9.93 3.78
C LEU A 317 21.06 -11.11 3.17
N ILE A 318 21.24 -12.32 3.69
CA ILE A 318 20.46 -13.50 3.28
C ILE A 318 18.97 -13.28 3.58
N GLU A 319 18.60 -12.79 4.77
CA GLU A 319 17.20 -12.54 5.11
C GLU A 319 16.51 -11.53 4.19
N ILE A 320 17.25 -10.50 3.77
CA ILE A 320 16.76 -9.47 2.83
C ILE A 320 16.53 -10.10 1.47
N VAL A 321 17.52 -10.79 0.91
CA VAL A 321 17.48 -11.42 -0.42
C VAL A 321 16.43 -12.53 -0.51
N ASP A 322 16.24 -13.29 0.57
CA ASP A 322 15.19 -14.31 0.68
C ASP A 322 13.81 -13.73 1.02
N ALA A 323 13.67 -12.40 1.06
CA ALA A 323 12.43 -11.70 1.39
C ALA A 323 11.68 -12.42 2.52
N ARG A 324 12.35 -12.57 3.68
CA ARG A 324 11.78 -13.30 4.81
C ARG A 324 10.63 -12.51 5.42
N LYS A 325 9.47 -13.15 5.60
CA LYS A 325 8.26 -12.51 6.16
C LYS A 325 8.46 -11.87 7.54
N SER A 326 9.29 -12.49 8.36
CA SER A 326 9.66 -11.98 9.68
C SER A 326 11.17 -12.13 9.84
N PRO A 327 11.93 -11.04 10.03
CA PRO A 327 13.36 -11.11 10.26
C PRO A 327 13.67 -11.72 11.64
N SER A 328 14.88 -12.23 11.84
CA SER A 328 15.25 -12.85 13.13
C SER A 328 15.29 -11.85 14.28
N THR A 329 15.75 -10.62 14.01
CA THR A 329 15.78 -9.51 14.97
C THR A 329 15.13 -8.28 14.37
N PRO A 330 13.79 -8.17 14.42
CA PRO A 330 13.10 -6.98 13.96
C PRO A 330 13.42 -5.80 14.88
N MET A 331 13.65 -4.63 14.29
CA MET A 331 13.86 -3.38 15.01
C MET A 331 13.19 -2.21 14.27
N MET A 332 12.90 -1.16 15.04
CA MET A 332 12.42 0.10 14.49
C MET A 332 13.16 1.27 15.10
N THR A 333 13.32 2.31 14.29
CA THR A 333 13.84 3.61 14.72
C THR A 333 12.68 4.58 14.66
N VAL A 334 12.10 4.87 15.82
CA VAL A 334 10.92 5.72 15.99
C VAL A 334 11.37 7.13 16.32
N TYR A 335 11.10 8.05 15.39
CA TYR A 335 11.35 9.47 15.59
C TYR A 335 10.12 10.12 16.23
N LEU A 336 10.33 11.19 16.99
CA LEU A 336 9.27 11.90 17.72
C LEU A 336 8.99 13.27 17.08
N GLU A 337 7.78 13.81 17.25
CA GLU A 337 7.38 15.12 16.71
C GLU A 337 7.49 16.26 17.74
N GLY A 338 7.73 17.48 17.27
CA GLY A 338 7.61 18.71 18.05
C GLY A 338 8.34 18.67 19.40
N GLY A 339 7.61 18.98 20.49
CA GLY A 339 8.15 19.04 21.85
C GLY A 339 8.60 17.70 22.43
N TYR A 340 8.19 16.57 21.85
CA TYR A 340 8.62 15.23 22.28
C TYR A 340 10.08 14.95 21.92
N LYS A 341 10.63 15.66 20.93
CA LYS A 341 12.04 15.54 20.50
C LYS A 341 13.04 16.02 21.55
N VAL A 342 12.69 17.05 22.32
CA VAL A 342 13.61 17.74 23.23
C VAL A 342 13.40 17.31 24.67
N ASN A 343 12.20 16.83 25.02
CA ASN A 343 11.85 16.53 26.39
C ASN A 343 11.89 15.02 26.70
N ARG A 344 12.78 14.63 27.61
CA ARG A 344 13.03 13.23 27.96
C ARG A 344 11.83 12.54 28.59
N ASP A 345 11.09 13.24 29.45
CA ASP A 345 9.97 12.66 30.19
C ASP A 345 8.79 12.34 29.25
N MET A 346 8.57 13.19 28.26
CA MET A 346 7.55 12.98 27.23
C MET A 346 7.93 11.83 26.29
N ALA A 347 9.20 11.71 25.91
CA ALA A 347 9.70 10.56 25.16
C ALA A 347 9.55 9.25 25.97
N LYS A 348 9.74 9.31 27.30
CA LYS A 348 9.54 8.17 28.20
C LYS A 348 8.08 7.72 28.26
N GLN A 349 7.13 8.65 28.24
CA GLN A 349 5.71 8.30 28.17
C GLN A 349 5.37 7.55 26.87
N ILE A 350 5.92 7.98 25.74
CA ILE A 350 5.73 7.29 24.45
C ILE A 350 6.39 5.91 24.48
N ALA A 351 7.62 5.80 24.97
CA ALA A 351 8.31 4.51 25.12
C ALA A 351 7.51 3.52 25.99
N ASN A 352 6.96 3.99 27.12
CA ASN A 352 6.10 3.19 28.01
C ASN A 352 4.78 2.75 27.33
N LYS A 353 4.26 3.53 26.38
CA LYS A 353 3.07 3.16 25.59
C LYS A 353 3.40 2.13 24.50
N ILE A 354 4.61 2.16 23.96
CA ILE A 354 5.07 1.25 22.90
C ILE A 354 5.47 -0.11 23.50
N GLU A 355 6.22 -0.12 24.61
CA GLU A 355 6.76 -1.34 25.21
C GLU A 355 5.67 -2.30 25.71
N ILE A 356 5.71 -3.56 25.26
CA ILE A 356 4.78 -4.58 25.75
C ILE A 356 5.05 -4.87 27.22
N THR A 357 4.04 -4.64 28.04
CA THR A 357 4.07 -5.00 29.45
C THR A 357 3.14 -6.19 29.67
N ARG A 358 3.76 -7.36 29.84
CA ARG A 358 3.08 -8.57 30.30
C ARG A 358 3.03 -8.59 31.82
N LEU A 359 2.07 -9.33 32.37
CA LEU A 359 1.93 -9.43 33.82
C LEU A 359 3.21 -9.94 34.52
N ILE A 360 3.93 -10.88 33.90
CA ILE A 360 5.22 -11.39 34.41
C ILE A 360 6.30 -10.31 34.61
N ASN A 361 6.22 -9.18 33.87
CA ASN A 361 7.20 -8.10 33.99
C ASN A 361 6.87 -7.14 35.14
N VAL A 362 5.64 -7.18 35.67
CA VAL A 362 5.14 -6.22 36.67
C VAL A 362 4.63 -6.87 37.95
N ALA A 363 4.38 -8.17 37.96
CA ALA A 363 3.87 -8.90 39.11
C ALA A 363 4.44 -10.31 39.20
N GLU A 364 4.64 -10.75 40.44
CA GLU A 364 4.96 -12.13 40.77
C GLU A 364 3.66 -12.94 40.85
N VAL A 365 3.63 -14.09 40.17
CA VAL A 365 2.46 -14.97 40.12
C VAL A 365 2.77 -16.25 40.88
N THR A 366 2.16 -16.41 42.05
CA THR A 366 2.30 -17.58 42.91
C THR A 366 1.02 -18.39 42.90
N THR A 367 1.11 -19.71 42.87
CA THR A 367 -0.05 -20.60 42.96
C THR A 367 -0.11 -21.20 44.36
N ASP A 368 -1.23 -21.01 45.03
CA ASP A 368 -1.52 -21.70 46.29
C ASP A 368 -2.41 -22.93 46.01
N LEU A 369 -1.84 -24.11 46.28
CA LEU A 369 -2.51 -25.40 46.12
C LEU A 369 -3.54 -25.66 47.23
N GLY A 370 -3.40 -25.02 48.40
CA GLY A 370 -4.29 -25.22 49.54
C GLY A 370 -5.64 -24.54 49.34
N THR A 371 -5.63 -23.32 48.82
CA THR A 371 -6.86 -22.55 48.53
C THR A 371 -7.30 -22.62 47.07
N MET A 372 -6.55 -23.34 46.22
CA MET A 372 -6.74 -23.39 44.76
C MET A 372 -6.83 -21.98 44.15
N THR A 373 -5.93 -21.08 44.54
CA THR A 373 -5.92 -19.69 44.06
C THR A 373 -4.60 -19.33 43.41
N VAL A 374 -4.67 -18.44 42.43
CA VAL A 374 -3.50 -17.77 41.86
C VAL A 374 -3.39 -16.40 42.51
N ILE A 375 -2.29 -16.16 43.20
CA ILE A 375 -1.96 -14.92 43.88
C ILE A 375 -1.03 -14.11 42.98
N VAL A 376 -1.45 -12.90 42.62
CA VAL A 376 -0.67 -11.97 41.81
C VAL A 376 -0.24 -10.81 42.70
N THR A 377 1.07 -10.74 42.98
CA THR A 377 1.68 -9.70 43.81
C THR A 377 2.39 -8.68 42.90
N PRO A 378 1.80 -7.50 42.64
CA PRO A 378 2.41 -6.47 41.81
C PRO A 378 3.60 -5.81 42.49
N HIS A 379 4.64 -5.51 41.70
CA HIS A 379 5.80 -4.76 42.17
C HIS A 379 5.56 -3.25 42.03
N LEU A 380 5.44 -2.54 43.16
CA LEU A 380 5.17 -1.10 43.21
C LEU A 380 6.18 -0.26 42.38
N LYS A 381 7.48 -0.59 42.45
CA LYS A 381 8.53 0.10 41.67
C LYS A 381 8.43 -0.10 40.15
N ALA A 382 7.87 -1.22 39.70
CA ALA A 382 7.70 -1.50 38.27
C ALA A 382 6.46 -0.79 37.71
N LEU A 383 5.41 -0.65 38.54
CA LEU A 383 4.19 0.09 38.21
C LEU A 383 4.46 1.59 38.02
N GLU A 384 5.21 2.21 38.94
CA GLU A 384 5.57 3.63 38.87
C GLU A 384 6.44 3.96 37.66
N ARG A 385 7.33 3.06 37.23
CA ARG A 385 8.20 3.30 36.06
C ARG A 385 7.45 3.22 34.73
N ARG A 386 6.37 2.44 34.67
CA ARG A 386 5.62 2.10 33.44
C ARG A 386 4.29 2.84 33.32
N ASP A 387 3.94 3.69 34.28
CA ASP A 387 2.66 4.42 34.37
C ASP A 387 1.47 3.44 34.23
N ILE A 388 1.46 2.41 35.07
CA ILE A 388 0.39 1.40 35.11
C ILE A 388 -0.26 1.45 36.48
N THR A 389 -1.59 1.51 36.51
CA THR A 389 -2.35 1.44 37.75
C THR A 389 -2.78 0.00 38.06
N ILE A 390 -2.97 -0.30 39.35
CA ILE A 390 -3.50 -1.61 39.79
C ILE A 390 -4.91 -1.84 39.19
N GLU A 391 -5.67 -0.77 38.92
CA GLU A 391 -6.99 -0.83 38.29
C GLU A 391 -6.93 -1.33 36.83
N ASP A 392 -5.89 -0.95 36.08
CA ASP A 392 -5.72 -1.41 34.70
C ASP A 392 -5.43 -2.92 34.65
N ILE A 393 -4.68 -3.42 35.63
CA ILE A 393 -4.42 -4.86 35.80
C ILE A 393 -5.73 -5.58 36.12
N GLU A 394 -6.55 -5.03 37.03
CA GLU A 394 -7.83 -5.62 37.39
C GLU A 394 -8.81 -5.70 36.21
N LYS A 395 -8.92 -4.64 35.41
CA LYS A 395 -9.75 -4.62 34.18
C LYS A 395 -9.32 -5.70 33.19
N LYS A 396 -8.01 -5.90 33.02
CA LYS A 396 -7.44 -6.92 32.11
C LYS A 396 -7.54 -8.34 32.66
N LEU A 397 -7.50 -8.52 33.98
CA LEU A 397 -7.73 -9.84 34.58
C LEU A 397 -9.21 -10.24 34.49
N LYS A 398 -10.15 -9.29 34.60
CA LYS A 398 -11.60 -9.54 34.44
C LYS A 398 -12.01 -10.08 33.06
N THR A 399 -11.19 -9.88 32.02
CA THR A 399 -11.45 -10.49 30.71
C THR A 399 -11.26 -12.01 30.68
N VAL A 400 -10.65 -12.61 31.71
CA VAL A 400 -10.52 -14.08 31.84
C VAL A 400 -11.85 -14.65 32.33
N ARG A 401 -12.64 -15.19 31.38
CA ARG A 401 -14.01 -15.70 31.62
C ARG A 401 -14.13 -16.85 32.64
N ARG A 402 -13.03 -17.42 33.13
CA ARG A 402 -13.00 -18.64 33.97
C ARG A 402 -12.61 -18.41 35.43
N ALA A 403 -12.46 -17.16 35.86
CA ALA A 403 -11.99 -16.87 37.21
C ALA A 403 -12.79 -15.80 37.96
N LYS A 404 -12.94 -16.00 39.26
CA LYS A 404 -13.42 -15.00 40.22
C LYS A 404 -12.23 -14.26 40.80
N ILE A 405 -12.23 -12.94 40.63
CA ILE A 405 -11.13 -12.09 41.09
C ILE A 405 -11.54 -11.43 42.40
N LYS A 406 -10.70 -11.53 43.42
CA LYS A 406 -10.84 -10.80 44.67
C LYS A 406 -9.58 -9.97 44.90
N ARG A 407 -9.76 -8.69 45.20
CA ARG A 407 -8.66 -7.81 45.61
C ARG A 407 -8.60 -7.80 47.13
N VAL A 408 -7.44 -8.11 47.69
CA VAL A 408 -7.14 -7.94 49.11
C VAL A 408 -5.92 -7.01 49.19
N ASN A 409 -6.17 -5.74 49.55
CA ASN A 409 -5.16 -4.67 49.59
C ASN A 409 -4.46 -4.46 48.23
N ASP A 410 -3.17 -4.84 48.17
CA ASP A 410 -2.29 -4.71 47.01
C ASP A 410 -2.13 -6.02 46.23
N VAL A 411 -2.75 -7.11 46.69
CA VAL A 411 -2.63 -8.45 46.11
C VAL A 411 -3.93 -8.82 45.40
N ILE A 412 -3.80 -9.41 44.21
CA ILE A 412 -4.95 -9.86 43.42
C ILE A 412 -5.03 -11.38 43.50
N GLU A 413 -6.10 -11.89 44.09
CA GLU A 413 -6.42 -13.33 44.13
C GLU A 413 -7.34 -13.69 42.98
N VAL A 414 -6.96 -14.71 42.22
CA VAL A 414 -7.73 -15.23 41.09
C VAL A 414 -8.12 -16.68 41.39
N LYS A 415 -9.42 -16.92 41.62
CA LYS A 415 -9.97 -18.25 41.92
C LYS A 415 -10.59 -18.87 40.65
N PRO A 416 -10.20 -20.10 40.24
CA PRO A 416 -10.89 -20.84 39.19
C PRO A 416 -12.36 -21.10 39.52
N THR A 417 -13.21 -21.19 38.50
CA THR A 417 -14.64 -21.52 38.70
C THR A 417 -14.85 -23.01 38.98
N GLU A 418 -13.95 -23.86 38.48
CA GLU A 418 -13.91 -25.29 38.75
C GLU A 418 -12.61 -25.62 39.50
N GLU A 419 -12.70 -26.32 40.62
CA GLU A 419 -11.56 -26.71 41.48
C GLU A 419 -10.80 -27.92 40.89
N VAL A 420 -10.37 -27.78 39.63
CA VAL A 420 -9.60 -28.80 38.91
C VAL A 420 -8.17 -28.29 38.71
N TYR A 421 -7.17 -29.07 39.14
CA TYR A 421 -5.75 -28.74 39.03
C TYR A 421 -5.33 -28.33 37.61
N LYS A 422 -5.87 -29.00 36.58
CA LYS A 422 -5.60 -28.70 35.18
C LYS A 422 -6.09 -27.32 34.75
N GLU A 423 -7.22 -26.85 35.29
CA GLU A 423 -7.75 -25.51 35.01
C GLU A 423 -6.94 -24.45 35.76
N LEU A 424 -6.50 -24.72 37.00
CA LEU A 424 -5.59 -23.84 37.73
C LEU A 424 -4.28 -23.61 36.97
N GLN A 425 -3.68 -24.67 36.41
CA GLN A 425 -2.45 -24.57 35.62
C GLN A 425 -2.66 -23.80 34.31
N ARG A 426 -3.80 -24.02 33.63
CA ARG A 426 -4.16 -23.25 32.42
C ARG A 426 -4.34 -21.77 32.74
N ILE A 427 -5.07 -21.46 33.80
CA ILE A 427 -5.31 -20.09 34.25
C ILE A 427 -3.99 -19.43 34.65
N ASN A 428 -3.07 -20.14 35.30
CA ASN A 428 -1.75 -19.61 35.64
C ASN A 428 -0.96 -19.21 34.39
N GLU A 429 -0.90 -20.07 33.37
CA GLU A 429 -0.22 -19.77 32.10
C GLU A 429 -0.92 -18.66 31.30
N GLU A 430 -2.25 -18.61 31.32
CA GLU A 430 -3.02 -17.49 30.75
C GLU A 430 -2.70 -16.18 31.47
N ILE A 431 -2.74 -16.16 32.81
CA ILE A 431 -2.44 -14.98 33.63
C ILE A 431 -1.03 -14.45 33.36
N LYS A 432 -0.02 -15.32 33.30
CA LYS A 432 1.37 -14.93 32.97
C LYS A 432 1.50 -14.30 31.57
N SER A 433 0.70 -14.77 30.60
CA SER A 433 0.75 -14.31 29.21
C SER A 433 -0.15 -13.10 28.91
N ILE A 434 -1.01 -12.68 29.84
CA ILE A 434 -1.87 -11.50 29.67
C ILE A 434 -1.02 -10.25 29.45
N LYS A 435 -1.37 -9.55 28.37
CA LYS A 435 -0.85 -8.22 28.03
C LYS A 435 -1.68 -7.15 28.74
N ILE A 436 -1.01 -6.31 29.52
CA ILE A 436 -1.63 -5.20 30.24
C ILE A 436 -1.66 -3.96 29.34
N LYS A 437 -0.48 -3.52 28.87
CA LYS A 437 -0.26 -2.30 28.07
C LYS A 437 0.82 -2.57 27.01
N GLY A 438 0.89 -1.72 25.99
CA GLY A 438 1.91 -1.80 24.94
C GLY A 438 1.33 -2.11 23.56
N ILE A 439 2.20 -2.08 22.54
CA ILE A 439 1.91 -2.51 21.17
C ILE A 439 2.28 -3.99 21.01
N ASN A 440 1.53 -4.71 20.17
CA ASN A 440 1.85 -6.13 19.91
C ASN A 440 3.15 -6.25 19.11
N GLY A 441 3.97 -7.26 19.40
CA GLY A 441 5.21 -7.53 18.64
C GLY A 441 6.46 -6.77 19.12
N ILE A 442 6.31 -5.77 19.99
CA ILE A 442 7.43 -4.97 20.49
C ILE A 442 7.78 -5.36 21.92
N LYS A 443 8.96 -5.95 22.11
CA LYS A 443 9.43 -6.47 23.41
C LYS A 443 9.99 -5.37 24.30
N ARG A 444 10.80 -4.48 23.74
CA ARG A 444 11.56 -3.46 24.50
C ARG A 444 11.64 -2.16 23.69
N ALA A 445 11.61 -1.01 24.38
CA ALA A 445 11.85 0.30 23.78
C ALA A 445 12.97 1.02 24.55
N ILE A 446 14.01 1.47 23.85
CA ILE A 446 15.18 2.15 24.40
C ILE A 446 15.24 3.56 23.84
N ILE A 447 15.38 4.56 24.71
CA ILE A 447 15.46 5.97 24.32
C ILE A 447 16.93 6.37 24.23
N ARG A 448 17.33 6.96 23.11
CA ARG A 448 18.67 7.51 22.89
C ARG A 448 18.57 8.97 22.44
N LYS A 449 19.56 9.78 22.81
CA LYS A 449 19.70 11.15 22.30
C LYS A 449 20.69 11.13 21.13
N GLU A 450 20.24 11.48 19.92
CA GLU A 450 21.07 11.62 18.73
C GLU A 450 21.00 13.06 18.21
N LYS A 451 22.17 13.72 18.06
CA LYS A 451 22.30 15.08 17.48
C LYS A 451 21.25 16.09 18.00
N ASP A 452 20.98 16.04 19.31
CA ASP A 452 19.99 16.85 20.03
C ASP A 452 18.50 16.47 19.96
N GLU A 453 18.14 15.35 19.32
CA GLU A 453 16.81 14.78 19.35
C GLU A 453 16.76 13.46 20.13
N TYR A 454 15.68 13.20 20.87
CA TYR A 454 15.39 11.90 21.45
C TYR A 454 14.74 10.98 20.41
N VAL A 455 15.37 9.83 20.18
CA VAL A 455 14.92 8.77 19.26
C VAL A 455 14.68 7.49 20.05
N ILE A 456 13.63 6.76 19.71
CA ILE A 456 13.28 5.50 20.37
C ILE A 456 13.65 4.33 19.45
N PHE A 457 14.52 3.45 19.93
CA PHE A 457 14.85 2.19 19.28
C PHE A 457 14.01 1.07 19.89
N THR A 458 13.31 0.30 19.06
CA THR A 458 12.48 -0.81 19.52
C THR A 458 13.12 -2.16 19.18
N GLU A 459 13.01 -3.12 20.09
CA GLU A 459 13.21 -4.54 19.81
C GLU A 459 11.85 -5.14 19.46
N GLY A 460 11.64 -5.49 18.19
CA GLY A 460 10.34 -5.82 17.63
C GLY A 460 9.89 -4.80 16.58
N SER A 461 9.05 -5.28 15.65
CA SER A 461 8.41 -4.47 14.62
C SER A 461 6.88 -4.57 14.74
N ASN A 462 6.21 -3.43 14.75
CA ASN A 462 4.79 -3.31 14.46
C ASN A 462 4.54 -1.90 13.92
N PHE A 463 4.78 -1.76 12.62
CA PHE A 463 4.87 -0.46 11.97
C PHE A 463 3.52 0.24 11.87
N GLU A 464 2.45 -0.53 11.67
CA GLU A 464 1.07 -0.03 11.56
C GLU A 464 0.61 0.64 12.86
N GLU A 465 0.72 -0.06 14.00
CA GLU A 465 0.30 0.49 15.30
C GLU A 465 1.18 1.68 15.73
N ILE A 466 2.47 1.71 15.37
CA ILE A 466 3.38 2.81 15.73
C ILE A 466 3.05 4.09 14.96
N LEU A 467 2.78 4.01 13.66
CA LEU A 467 2.44 5.20 12.87
C LEU A 467 1.08 5.80 13.25
N ALA A 468 0.21 5.02 13.88
CA ALA A 468 -1.06 5.49 14.43
C ALA A 468 -0.91 6.23 15.77
N LEU A 469 0.23 6.13 16.46
CA LEU A 469 0.44 6.79 17.75
C LEU A 469 0.66 8.30 17.60
N ASP A 470 0.00 9.07 18.46
CA ASP A 470 0.23 10.51 18.58
C ASP A 470 1.60 10.81 19.20
N GLY A 471 2.34 11.74 18.58
CA GLY A 471 3.68 12.16 18.99
C GLY A 471 4.83 11.41 18.30
N VAL A 472 4.53 10.42 17.46
CA VAL A 472 5.49 9.76 16.57
C VAL A 472 5.56 10.49 15.22
N ASP A 473 6.78 10.73 14.74
CA ASP A 473 7.04 11.34 13.44
C ASP A 473 6.84 10.32 12.33
N LYS A 474 5.72 10.47 11.61
CA LYS A 474 5.29 9.55 10.57
C LYS A 474 6.18 9.63 9.32
N THR A 475 6.92 10.72 9.14
CA THR A 475 7.72 10.97 7.93
C THR A 475 9.12 10.39 8.00
N ARG A 476 9.67 10.22 9.21
CA ARG A 476 11.05 9.76 9.43
C ARG A 476 11.16 8.39 10.08
N THR A 477 10.09 7.86 10.67
CA THR A 477 10.13 6.56 11.37
C THR A 477 10.40 5.42 10.39
N THR A 478 11.42 4.61 10.68
CA THR A 478 11.87 3.50 9.82
C THR A 478 11.85 2.16 10.56
N THR A 479 11.76 1.07 9.80
CA THR A 479 11.88 -0.29 10.30
C THR A 479 12.77 -1.12 9.38
N ASN A 480 13.46 -2.09 9.97
CA ASN A 480 14.21 -3.08 9.21
C ASN A 480 13.32 -4.22 8.67
N ASP A 481 12.04 -4.24 9.04
CA ASP A 481 11.07 -5.22 8.55
C ASP A 481 10.49 -4.79 7.20
N ILE A 482 10.99 -5.43 6.14
CA ILE A 482 10.63 -5.11 4.75
C ILE A 482 9.15 -5.40 4.49
N TYR A 483 8.58 -6.47 5.06
CA TYR A 483 7.16 -6.79 4.85
C TYR A 483 6.24 -5.83 5.59
N ALA A 484 6.62 -5.40 6.79
CA ALA A 484 5.88 -4.36 7.49
C ALA A 484 5.86 -3.05 6.68
N THR A 485 7.00 -2.68 6.08
CA THR A 485 7.10 -1.50 5.20
C THR A 485 6.23 -1.66 3.95
N TYR A 486 6.30 -2.82 3.30
CA TYR A 486 5.49 -3.15 2.11
C TYR A 486 3.99 -3.05 2.39
N ASN A 487 3.51 -3.59 3.51
CA ASN A 487 2.09 -3.60 3.84
C ASN A 487 1.54 -2.21 4.19
N VAL A 488 2.35 -1.34 4.81
CA VAL A 488 1.89 -0.04 5.31
C VAL A 488 2.15 1.11 4.32
N LEU A 489 3.37 1.17 3.75
CA LEU A 489 3.79 2.27 2.86
C LEU A 489 3.79 1.90 1.37
N GLY A 490 3.72 0.60 1.05
CA GLY A 490 3.65 0.11 -0.33
C GLY A 490 5.00 -0.32 -0.92
N ILE A 491 4.96 -0.61 -2.23
CA ILE A 491 6.04 -1.32 -2.96
C ILE A 491 7.31 -0.46 -3.08
N GLU A 492 7.18 0.82 -3.48
CA GLU A 492 8.35 1.71 -3.65
C GLU A 492 9.06 1.99 -2.32
N ALA A 493 8.31 2.08 -1.22
CA ALA A 493 8.89 2.19 0.11
C ALA A 493 9.64 0.92 0.48
N ALA A 494 9.10 -0.26 0.16
CA ALA A 494 9.78 -1.53 0.38
C ALA A 494 11.05 -1.67 -0.49
N ARG A 495 11.01 -1.24 -1.75
CA ARG A 495 12.16 -1.20 -2.67
C ARG A 495 13.29 -0.35 -2.08
N ASN A 496 12.97 0.87 -1.63
CA ASN A 496 13.95 1.74 -0.98
C ASN A 496 14.45 1.15 0.35
N ALA A 497 13.58 0.51 1.13
CA ALA A 497 13.98 -0.16 2.36
C ALA A 497 14.97 -1.31 2.11
N ILE A 498 14.76 -2.12 1.06
CA ILE A 498 15.70 -3.17 0.63
C ILE A 498 17.06 -2.56 0.27
N ILE A 499 17.07 -1.47 -0.51
CA ILE A 499 18.31 -0.80 -0.92
C ILE A 499 19.07 -0.27 0.29
N HIS A 500 18.39 0.48 1.16
CA HIS A 500 19.02 1.08 2.35
C HIS A 500 19.52 0.02 3.32
N GLU A 501 18.74 -1.02 3.57
CA GLU A 501 19.12 -2.08 4.50
C GLU A 501 20.31 -2.90 3.96
N ALA A 502 20.27 -3.30 2.69
CA ALA A 502 21.36 -4.06 2.08
C ALA A 502 22.65 -3.23 2.01
N TYR A 503 22.55 -1.95 1.63
CA TYR A 503 23.69 -1.04 1.58
C TYR A 503 24.29 -0.82 2.97
N SER A 504 23.46 -0.52 3.98
CA SER A 504 23.91 -0.30 5.36
C SER A 504 24.59 -1.55 5.93
N THR A 505 24.02 -2.74 5.68
CA THR A 505 24.58 -4.02 6.12
C THR A 505 25.98 -4.27 5.54
N LEU A 506 26.19 -3.94 4.26
CA LEU A 506 27.50 -4.07 3.59
C LEU A 506 28.50 -3.03 4.10
N GLN A 507 28.05 -1.77 4.26
CA GLN A 507 28.89 -0.67 4.71
C GLN A 507 29.37 -0.85 6.16
N GLU A 508 28.54 -1.39 7.05
CA GLU A 508 28.93 -1.72 8.43
C GLU A 508 30.05 -2.76 8.51
N GLN A 509 30.16 -3.64 7.52
CA GLN A 509 31.27 -4.59 7.41
C GLN A 509 32.53 -3.98 6.77
N GLY A 510 32.48 -2.71 6.36
CA GLY A 510 33.54 -2.02 5.64
C GLY A 510 33.70 -2.51 4.20
N LEU A 511 32.67 -3.15 3.64
CA LEU A 511 32.65 -3.64 2.27
C LEU A 511 31.95 -2.60 1.39
N ASN A 512 32.65 -2.12 0.37
CA ASN A 512 32.09 -1.15 -0.57
C ASN A 512 31.60 -1.88 -1.82
N VAL A 513 30.28 -2.03 -1.93
CA VAL A 513 29.62 -2.46 -3.16
C VAL A 513 28.91 -1.24 -3.77
N ASP A 514 28.99 -1.09 -5.09
CA ASP A 514 28.29 -0.01 -5.77
C ASP A 514 26.76 -0.16 -5.61
N ILE A 515 26.09 0.94 -5.30
CA ILE A 515 24.65 0.94 -5.03
C ILE A 515 23.82 0.49 -6.23
N ARG A 516 24.33 0.64 -7.47
CA ARG A 516 23.60 0.25 -8.69
C ARG A 516 23.33 -1.25 -8.74
N HIS A 517 24.24 -2.09 -8.22
CA HIS A 517 24.01 -3.53 -8.14
C HIS A 517 22.88 -3.86 -7.15
N ILE A 518 22.84 -3.16 -6.01
CA ILE A 518 21.80 -3.33 -4.99
C ILE A 518 20.45 -2.84 -5.53
N MET A 519 20.44 -1.71 -6.25
CA MET A 519 19.24 -1.20 -6.92
C MET A 519 18.69 -2.22 -7.92
N LEU A 520 19.55 -2.79 -8.78
CA LEU A 520 19.13 -3.81 -9.75
C LEU A 520 18.47 -5.01 -9.06
N VAL A 521 19.02 -5.46 -7.93
CA VAL A 521 18.44 -6.55 -7.14
C VAL A 521 17.10 -6.14 -6.54
N ALA A 522 17.03 -4.98 -5.90
CA ALA A 522 15.80 -4.48 -5.29
C ALA A 522 14.68 -4.31 -6.33
N ASP A 523 14.99 -3.74 -7.49
CA ASP A 523 14.06 -3.56 -8.60
C ASP A 523 13.56 -4.91 -9.12
N THR A 524 14.45 -5.89 -9.27
CA THR A 524 14.07 -7.26 -9.67
C THR A 524 13.16 -7.92 -8.62
N MET A 525 13.40 -7.68 -7.33
CA MET A 525 12.58 -8.22 -6.24
C MET A 525 11.19 -7.58 -6.15
N THR A 526 11.01 -6.35 -6.65
CA THR A 526 9.74 -5.60 -6.56
C THR A 526 9.00 -5.43 -7.89
N ALA A 527 9.56 -5.92 -9.00
CA ALA A 527 9.06 -5.69 -10.36
C ALA A 527 7.58 -6.08 -10.57
N ASP A 528 7.12 -7.16 -9.94
CA ASP A 528 5.75 -7.69 -10.12
C ASP A 528 4.70 -7.02 -9.21
N GLY A 529 5.06 -5.92 -8.53
CA GLY A 529 4.18 -5.24 -7.58
C GLY A 529 4.03 -5.96 -6.23
N THR A 530 4.90 -6.95 -5.95
CA THR A 530 5.01 -7.64 -4.66
C THR A 530 6.47 -7.88 -4.36
N VAL A 531 6.88 -7.86 -3.09
CA VAL A 531 8.26 -8.23 -2.70
C VAL A 531 8.43 -9.76 -2.81
N ARG A 532 9.23 -10.23 -3.76
CA ARG A 532 9.49 -11.65 -3.99
C ARG A 532 10.91 -12.05 -3.57
N PRO A 533 11.09 -13.27 -3.04
CA PRO A 533 12.42 -13.82 -2.79
C PRO A 533 13.15 -14.11 -4.10
N ILE A 534 14.48 -14.00 -4.11
CA ILE A 534 15.29 -14.31 -5.30
C ILE A 534 15.34 -15.83 -5.57
N GLY A 535 15.27 -16.64 -4.52
CA GLY A 535 15.40 -18.09 -4.59
C GLY A 535 14.24 -18.83 -5.28
N ARG A 536 14.20 -20.15 -5.08
CA ARG A 536 13.28 -21.09 -5.74
C ARG A 536 11.78 -20.80 -5.55
N GLN A 537 11.40 -20.09 -4.48
CA GLN A 537 10.00 -19.79 -4.17
C GLN A 537 9.53 -18.44 -4.75
N GLY A 538 10.40 -17.72 -5.47
CA GLY A 538 10.07 -16.46 -6.11
C GLY A 538 10.68 -16.39 -7.50
N ILE A 539 11.54 -15.40 -7.73
CA ILE A 539 12.03 -15.00 -9.06
C ILE A 539 12.61 -16.18 -9.85
N SER A 540 13.47 -16.99 -9.23
CA SER A 540 14.12 -18.11 -9.94
C SER A 540 13.17 -19.27 -10.25
N GLY A 541 12.17 -19.51 -9.39
CA GLY A 541 11.17 -20.58 -9.59
C GLY A 541 10.03 -20.20 -10.53
N GLU A 542 9.82 -18.91 -10.76
CA GLU A 542 8.78 -18.36 -11.63
C GLU A 542 9.29 -17.92 -13.01
N LYS A 543 10.58 -18.15 -13.31
CA LYS A 543 11.13 -17.95 -14.66
C LYS A 543 10.26 -18.63 -15.72
N SER A 544 10.10 -17.98 -16.86
CA SER A 544 9.26 -18.47 -17.96
C SER A 544 9.78 -19.80 -18.55
N SER A 545 11.09 -19.96 -18.70
CA SER A 545 11.71 -21.18 -19.21
C SER A 545 11.56 -22.36 -18.23
N VAL A 546 11.07 -23.49 -18.74
CA VAL A 546 10.98 -24.75 -17.99
C VAL A 546 12.37 -25.32 -17.76
N ILE A 547 13.23 -25.25 -18.79
CA ILE A 547 14.59 -25.76 -18.74
C ILE A 547 15.41 -24.97 -17.71
N ALA A 548 15.28 -23.64 -17.69
CA ALA A 548 15.95 -22.80 -16.71
C ALA A 548 15.53 -23.13 -15.27
N ARG A 549 14.23 -23.33 -15.02
CA ARG A 549 13.72 -23.73 -13.69
C ARG A 549 14.24 -25.11 -13.29
N ALA A 550 14.18 -26.07 -14.21
CA ALA A 550 14.61 -27.45 -13.96
C ALA A 550 16.13 -27.58 -13.74
N ALA A 551 16.93 -26.73 -14.39
CA ALA A 551 18.38 -26.67 -14.22
C ALA A 551 18.79 -25.99 -12.91
N PHE A 552 17.96 -25.10 -12.36
CA PHE A 552 18.25 -24.40 -11.11
C PHE A 552 17.98 -25.29 -9.88
N GLU A 553 16.76 -25.81 -9.71
CA GLU A 553 16.41 -26.68 -8.58
C GLU A 553 15.13 -27.49 -8.86
N ILE A 554 14.91 -28.61 -8.15
CA ILE A 554 13.68 -29.44 -8.22
C ILE A 554 13.32 -29.89 -9.65
N THR A 555 14.32 -30.40 -10.38
CA THR A 555 14.27 -30.76 -11.80
C THR A 555 13.04 -31.60 -12.18
N VAL A 556 12.81 -32.73 -11.49
CA VAL A 556 11.78 -33.70 -11.85
C VAL A 556 10.37 -33.09 -11.76
N ASN A 557 10.08 -32.31 -10.72
CA ASN A 557 8.75 -31.74 -10.53
C ASN A 557 8.44 -30.67 -11.59
N HIS A 558 9.42 -29.84 -11.95
CA HIS A 558 9.25 -28.83 -13.00
C HIS A 558 8.96 -29.47 -14.35
N LEU A 559 9.74 -30.49 -14.74
CA LEU A 559 9.54 -31.20 -16.00
C LEU A 559 8.20 -31.94 -16.06
N LEU A 560 7.81 -32.67 -15.00
CA LEU A 560 6.53 -33.37 -14.96
C LEU A 560 5.34 -32.41 -15.02
N LYS A 561 5.40 -31.29 -14.30
CA LYS A 561 4.34 -30.28 -14.28
C LYS A 561 4.22 -29.58 -15.64
N ALA A 562 5.35 -29.27 -16.27
CA ALA A 562 5.40 -28.70 -17.61
C ALA A 562 4.84 -29.68 -18.65
N ALA A 563 5.26 -30.95 -18.62
CA ALA A 563 4.75 -31.99 -19.51
C ALA A 563 3.24 -32.19 -19.35
N LYS A 564 2.73 -32.23 -18.11
CA LYS A 564 1.29 -32.35 -17.83
C LYS A 564 0.48 -31.17 -18.38
N LYS A 565 1.04 -29.96 -18.38
CA LYS A 565 0.39 -28.75 -18.88
C LYS A 565 0.62 -28.49 -20.37
N GLY A 566 1.59 -29.15 -20.99
CA GLY A 566 2.06 -28.82 -22.34
C GLY A 566 2.78 -27.47 -22.41
N GLU A 567 3.55 -27.09 -21.38
CA GLU A 567 4.35 -25.85 -21.40
C GLU A 567 5.45 -25.96 -22.48
N VAL A 568 5.60 -24.90 -23.30
CA VAL A 568 6.60 -24.81 -24.37
C VAL A 568 7.70 -23.84 -23.95
N ASP A 569 8.96 -24.25 -24.14
CA ASP A 569 10.13 -23.41 -23.86
C ASP A 569 10.52 -22.59 -25.10
N GLN A 570 10.73 -21.29 -24.93
CA GLN A 570 11.07 -20.36 -26.02
C GLN A 570 12.58 -20.10 -26.15
N LEU A 571 13.41 -20.67 -25.29
CA LEU A 571 14.86 -20.56 -25.31
C LEU A 571 15.38 -19.10 -25.34
N ARG A 572 14.78 -18.20 -24.55
CA ARG A 572 15.12 -16.76 -24.59
C ARG A 572 16.24 -16.36 -23.63
N GLY A 573 16.34 -17.05 -22.51
CA GLY A 573 17.30 -16.80 -21.44
C GLY A 573 18.68 -17.41 -21.70
N VAL A 574 19.55 -17.27 -20.71
CA VAL A 574 20.97 -17.67 -20.82
C VAL A 574 21.14 -19.16 -20.58
N ALA A 575 20.51 -19.70 -19.53
CA ALA A 575 20.73 -21.08 -19.08
C ALA A 575 20.25 -22.11 -20.10
N GLU A 576 19.02 -21.92 -20.61
CA GLU A 576 18.45 -22.74 -21.68
C GLU A 576 19.31 -22.78 -22.96
N ASN A 577 19.83 -21.63 -23.42
CA ASN A 577 20.66 -21.56 -24.63
C ASN A 577 21.99 -22.29 -24.44
N ILE A 578 22.62 -22.16 -23.28
CA ILE A 578 23.85 -22.91 -22.94
C ILE A 578 23.58 -24.42 -22.93
N ILE A 579 22.47 -24.86 -22.33
CA ILE A 579 22.12 -26.28 -22.23
C ILE A 579 21.86 -26.90 -23.62
N VAL A 580 21.18 -26.17 -24.50
CA VAL A 580 20.87 -26.63 -25.87
C VAL A 580 22.06 -26.46 -26.82
N GLY A 581 23.07 -25.67 -26.45
CA GLY A 581 24.27 -25.40 -27.26
C GLY A 581 24.11 -24.24 -28.26
N GLN A 582 23.16 -23.34 -28.02
CA GLN A 582 22.97 -22.10 -28.79
C GLN A 582 23.78 -20.94 -28.19
N PRO A 583 24.23 -19.97 -29.02
CA PRO A 583 24.87 -18.77 -28.50
C PRO A 583 23.88 -17.96 -27.65
N ILE A 584 24.37 -17.41 -26.54
CA ILE A 584 23.56 -16.59 -25.63
C ILE A 584 23.31 -15.20 -26.22
N LYS A 585 22.14 -14.63 -25.94
CA LYS A 585 21.78 -13.26 -26.35
C LYS A 585 22.27 -12.21 -25.36
N LEU A 586 23.54 -12.29 -24.96
CA LEU A 586 24.21 -11.31 -24.11
C LEU A 586 25.61 -11.00 -24.66
N GLY A 587 26.09 -9.78 -24.45
CA GLY A 587 27.37 -9.32 -24.98
C GLY A 587 27.45 -9.46 -26.51
N THR A 588 28.52 -10.08 -27.00
CA THR A 588 28.79 -10.23 -28.43
C THR A 588 27.75 -11.09 -29.17
N GLY A 589 27.02 -11.97 -28.48
CA GLY A 589 25.99 -12.82 -29.10
C GLY A 589 24.72 -12.08 -29.50
N SER A 590 24.56 -10.82 -29.09
CA SER A 590 23.44 -9.95 -29.45
C SER A 590 23.75 -8.98 -30.59
N VAL A 591 25.00 -8.93 -31.06
CA VAL A 591 25.42 -8.04 -32.16
C VAL A 591 25.17 -8.74 -33.48
N GLU A 592 24.35 -8.13 -34.33
CA GLU A 592 24.11 -8.59 -35.70
C GLU A 592 24.99 -7.80 -36.67
N LEU A 593 25.80 -8.52 -37.46
CA LEU A 593 26.66 -7.92 -38.48
C LEU A 593 25.96 -7.98 -39.83
N SER A 594 25.86 -6.83 -40.50
CA SER A 594 25.44 -6.73 -41.90
C SER A 594 26.57 -6.13 -42.71
N VAL A 595 26.93 -6.79 -43.81
CA VAL A 595 28.00 -6.36 -44.69
C VAL A 595 27.47 -6.20 -46.10
N ASP A 596 27.69 -5.03 -46.67
CA ASP A 596 27.38 -4.75 -48.08
C ASP A 596 28.42 -5.40 -48.99
N VAL A 597 28.08 -6.60 -49.46
CA VAL A 597 28.93 -7.42 -50.35
C VAL A 597 29.24 -6.73 -51.68
N SER A 598 28.44 -5.72 -52.10
CA SER A 598 28.68 -4.99 -53.34
C SER A 598 29.94 -4.11 -53.27
N LYS A 599 30.27 -3.60 -52.08
CA LYS A 599 31.45 -2.76 -51.81
C LYS A 599 32.72 -3.57 -51.54
N MET A 600 32.60 -4.89 -51.35
CA MET A 600 33.75 -5.79 -51.15
C MET A 600 34.42 -6.23 -52.46
N ARG A 601 33.75 -6.08 -53.62
CA ARG A 601 34.42 -6.27 -54.91
C ARG A 601 35.43 -5.15 -55.11
N LYS A 602 36.71 -5.44 -54.93
CA LYS A 602 37.79 -4.58 -55.43
C LYS A 602 37.55 -4.31 -56.92
N LYS A 603 37.55 -3.04 -57.30
CA LYS A 603 37.70 -2.64 -58.71
C LYS A 603 39.05 -3.17 -59.19
N GLY A 604 39.05 -4.28 -59.93
CA GLY A 604 40.23 -4.84 -60.58
C GLY A 604 40.57 -6.24 -60.12
N GLU A 605 39.85 -7.23 -60.66
CA GLU A 605 40.38 -8.47 -61.24
C GLU A 605 39.41 -8.93 -62.33
#